data_AF-A0A1I5EAH0-F1
#
_entry.id   AF-A0A1I5EAH0-F1
#
_cell.length_a   1.000
_cell.length_b   1.000
_cell.length_c   1.000
_cell.angle_alpha   90.00
_cell.angle_beta   90.00
_cell.angle_gamma   90.00
#
_symmetry.space_group_name_H-M   'P 1'
#
loop_
_entity.id
_entity.type
_entity.pdbx_description
1 polymer ?
#
loop_
_entity_poly.entity_id
_entity_poly.type
_entity_poly.pdbx_seq_one_letter_code
_entity_poly.pdbx_strand_id
1 'polypeptide(L)'
;MFNLVEVSPYHTHLTKVILYAKEKGLKTRISTSGVGLTDQMAQQLKNVRLDYCLLSLNGSKEHIHKLSRSGFDETIKALHILSDAYIPTSINWVANHGNVSDLPKLINLAKSNDVKYISLLSNKKSNSDKALILIMEEL
;
A
#
# COMPACT_ATOMS: atom_id res chain seq x y z
N MET A 1 -17.71 0.24 8.46
CA MET A 1 -16.50 0.15 9.30
C MET A 1 -15.67 -1.01 8.76
N PHE A 2 -14.69 -0.77 7.89
CA PHE A 2 -13.83 -1.84 7.38
C PHE A 2 -12.73 -2.10 8.39
N ASN A 3 -12.73 -3.27 9.02
CA ASN A 3 -11.60 -3.73 9.83
C ASN A 3 -10.43 -4.02 8.88
N LEU A 4 -9.47 -3.10 8.82
CA LEU A 4 -8.19 -3.31 8.17
C LEU A 4 -7.40 -4.30 9.03
N VAL A 5 -7.26 -5.53 8.56
CA VAL A 5 -6.28 -6.47 9.13
C VAL A 5 -4.95 -6.18 8.42
N GLU A 6 -4.02 -5.56 9.13
CA GLU A 6 -2.67 -5.33 8.61
C GLU A 6 -1.87 -6.62 8.71
N VAL A 7 -1.75 -7.35 7.60
CA VAL A 7 -0.96 -8.58 7.54
C VAL A 7 0.17 -8.39 6.54
N SER A 8 1.40 -8.54 7.02
CA SER A 8 2.60 -8.50 6.19
C SER A 8 2.60 -9.66 5.18
N PRO A 9 3.02 -9.44 3.92
CA PRO A 9 3.02 -10.46 2.86
C PRO A 9 3.89 -11.69 3.17
N TYR A 10 4.75 -11.62 4.18
CA TYR A 10 5.68 -12.69 4.56
C TYR A 10 5.13 -13.65 5.63
N HIS A 11 3.93 -13.40 6.14
CA HIS A 11 3.37 -14.27 7.16
C HIS A 11 2.93 -15.59 6.53
N THR A 12 3.43 -16.72 7.04
CA THR A 12 3.18 -18.07 6.51
C THR A 12 1.69 -18.45 6.46
N HIS A 13 0.85 -17.75 7.21
CA HIS A 13 -0.60 -17.96 7.25
C HIS A 13 -1.40 -16.91 6.48
N LEU A 14 -0.76 -15.95 5.80
CA LEU A 14 -1.46 -14.84 5.14
C LEU A 14 -2.53 -15.34 4.14
N THR A 15 -2.14 -16.25 3.25
CA THR A 15 -3.05 -16.81 2.24
C THR A 15 -4.24 -17.53 2.89
N LYS A 16 -4.00 -18.24 4.01
CA LYS A 16 -5.08 -18.89 4.78
C LYS A 16 -6.04 -17.88 5.40
N VAL A 17 -5.52 -16.79 5.97
CA VAL A 17 -6.35 -15.71 6.54
C VAL A 17 -7.17 -15.02 5.46
N ILE A 18 -6.57 -14.73 4.30
CA ILE A 18 -7.28 -14.14 3.16
C ILE A 18 -8.40 -15.08 2.71
N LEU A 19 -8.11 -16.36 2.47
CA LEU A 19 -9.11 -17.35 2.05
C LEU A 19 -10.28 -17.41 3.03
N TYR A 20 -10.00 -17.54 4.32
CA TYR A 20 -11.03 -17.58 5.36
C TYR A 20 -11.88 -16.31 5.36
N ALA A 21 -11.27 -15.13 5.26
CA ALA A 21 -12.00 -13.87 5.18
C ALA A 21 -12.90 -13.81 3.92
N LYS A 22 -12.40 -14.28 2.76
CA LYS A 22 -13.20 -14.36 1.53
C LYS A 22 -14.36 -15.35 1.64
N GLU A 23 -14.17 -16.49 2.31
CA GLU A 23 -15.25 -17.46 2.60
C GLU A 23 -16.34 -16.87 3.49
N LYS A 24 -16.00 -15.89 4.34
CA LYS A 24 -16.95 -15.12 5.15
C LYS A 24 -17.56 -13.91 4.42
N GLY A 25 -17.28 -13.75 3.12
CA GLY A 25 -17.80 -12.63 2.33
C GLY A 25 -17.13 -11.28 2.63
N LEU A 26 -15.98 -11.27 3.31
CA LEU A 26 -15.26 -10.05 3.63
C LEU A 26 -14.38 -9.62 2.46
N LYS A 27 -14.22 -8.30 2.29
CA LYS A 27 -13.18 -7.73 1.43
C LYS A 27 -11.83 -7.78 2.15
N THR A 28 -10.78 -8.17 1.46
CA THR A 28 -9.44 -8.32 2.00
C THR A 28 -8.49 -7.32 1.36
N ARG A 29 -7.74 -6.62 2.20
CA ARG A 29 -6.65 -5.73 1.77
C ARG A 29 -5.45 -5.97 2.66
N ILE A 30 -4.25 -5.93 2.10
CA ILE A 30 -2.99 -6.00 2.85
C ILE A 30 -2.20 -4.71 2.69
N SER A 31 -1.36 -4.38 3.67
CA SER A 31 -0.42 -3.24 3.62
C SER A 31 1.01 -3.77 3.67
N THR A 32 1.89 -3.23 2.84
CA THR A 32 3.31 -3.66 2.79
C THR A 32 4.24 -2.54 2.30
N SER A 33 5.52 -2.65 2.65
CA SER A 33 6.60 -1.85 2.04
C SER A 33 7.05 -2.39 0.68
N GLY A 34 6.51 -3.54 0.25
CA GLY A 34 6.90 -4.21 -0.99
C GLY A 34 8.18 -5.05 -0.89
N VAL A 35 8.97 -4.95 0.19
CA VAL A 35 10.34 -5.47 0.31
C VAL A 35 10.61 -6.85 -0.32
N GLY A 36 10.56 -8.01 0.31
CA GLY A 36 10.77 -9.30 -0.38
C GLY A 36 9.64 -9.77 -1.33
N LEU A 37 8.79 -8.89 -1.89
CA LEU A 37 7.70 -9.32 -2.77
C LEU A 37 8.25 -9.89 -4.09
N THR A 38 7.73 -11.05 -4.48
CA THR A 38 8.09 -11.75 -5.72
C THR A 38 6.86 -12.00 -6.57
N ASP A 39 7.07 -12.29 -7.85
CA ASP A 39 5.99 -12.67 -8.78
C ASP A 39 5.23 -13.91 -8.27
N GLN A 40 5.95 -14.90 -7.75
CA GLN A 40 5.33 -16.11 -7.18
C GLN A 40 4.40 -15.76 -6.01
N MET A 41 4.81 -14.87 -5.11
CA MET A 41 3.96 -14.41 -4.01
C MET A 41 2.75 -13.64 -4.54
N ALA A 42 2.91 -12.78 -5.54
CA ALA A 42 1.80 -12.05 -6.15
C ALA A 42 0.78 -13.01 -6.79
N GLN A 43 1.24 -14.07 -7.49
CA GLN A 43 0.34 -15.10 -8.01
C GLN A 43 -0.37 -15.87 -6.89
N GLN A 44 0.30 -16.17 -5.78
CA GLN A 44 -0.36 -16.78 -4.61
C GLN A 44 -1.46 -15.88 -4.04
N LEU A 45 -1.21 -14.57 -3.92
CA LEU A 45 -2.19 -13.58 -3.46
C LEU A 45 -3.38 -13.46 -4.42
N LYS A 46 -3.12 -13.51 -5.73
CA LYS A 46 -4.16 -13.56 -6.76
C LYS A 46 -5.04 -14.79 -6.63
N ASN A 47 -4.44 -15.98 -6.43
CA ASN A 47 -5.16 -17.24 -6.31
C ASN A 47 -6.10 -17.28 -5.11
N VAL A 48 -5.73 -16.61 -4.01
CA VAL A 48 -6.61 -16.47 -2.84
C VAL A 48 -7.61 -15.31 -2.94
N ARG A 49 -7.68 -14.65 -4.10
CA ARG A 49 -8.61 -13.55 -4.41
C ARG A 49 -8.45 -12.36 -3.45
N LEU A 50 -7.19 -11.97 -3.19
CA LEU A 50 -6.91 -10.70 -2.51
C LEU A 50 -7.54 -9.56 -3.32
N ASP A 51 -8.35 -8.72 -2.66
CA ASP A 51 -9.03 -7.63 -3.37
C ASP A 51 -8.10 -6.44 -3.64
N TYR A 52 -7.12 -6.20 -2.75
CA TYR A 52 -6.32 -4.98 -2.82
C TYR A 52 -4.98 -5.04 -2.07
N CYS A 53 -3.96 -4.35 -2.59
CA CYS A 53 -2.68 -4.17 -1.91
C CYS A 53 -2.35 -2.68 -1.69
N LEU A 54 -2.04 -2.29 -0.45
CA LEU A 54 -1.61 -0.95 -0.08
C LEU A 54 -0.09 -0.93 0.06
N LEU A 55 0.57 -0.16 -0.79
CA LEU A 55 2.02 0.01 -0.76
C LEU A 55 2.42 1.29 -0.04
N SER A 56 3.40 1.18 0.85
CA SER A 56 3.88 2.32 1.61
C SER A 56 4.90 3.15 0.83
N LEU A 57 4.50 4.33 0.33
CA LEU A 57 5.37 5.20 -0.46
C LEU A 57 5.23 6.66 0.02
N ASN A 58 6.28 7.23 0.61
CA ASN A 58 6.24 8.57 1.23
C ASN A 58 6.84 9.70 0.38
N GLY A 59 7.26 9.42 -0.86
CA GLY A 59 7.82 10.43 -1.77
C GLY A 59 7.90 9.89 -3.19
N SER A 60 7.86 10.80 -4.17
CA SER A 60 7.94 10.55 -5.61
C SER A 60 9.34 10.19 -6.08
N LYS A 61 10.34 10.46 -5.25
CA LYS A 61 11.76 10.17 -5.45
C LYS A 61 12.35 9.54 -4.20
N GLU A 62 13.39 8.74 -4.39
CA GLU A 62 14.08 8.04 -3.31
C GLU A 62 14.52 8.97 -2.17
N HIS A 63 15.16 10.11 -2.47
CA HIS A 63 15.64 11.02 -1.44
C HIS A 63 14.52 11.64 -0.58
N ILE A 64 13.30 11.79 -1.14
CA ILE A 64 12.12 12.31 -0.41
C ILE A 64 11.53 11.19 0.45
N HIS A 65 11.41 9.99 -0.12
CA HIS A 65 10.95 8.80 0.61
C HIS A 65 11.82 8.53 1.84
N LYS A 66 13.15 8.59 1.68
CA LYS A 66 14.17 8.39 2.72
C LYS A 66 14.08 9.37 3.90
N LEU A 67 13.37 10.51 3.77
CA LEU A 67 13.13 11.42 4.89
C LEU A 67 12.31 10.79 6.02
N SER A 68 11.56 9.73 5.73
CA SER A 68 10.66 9.09 6.71
C SER A 68 10.72 7.57 6.72
N ARG A 69 11.22 6.91 5.66
CA ARG A 69 11.34 5.46 5.57
C ARG A 69 12.27 5.02 4.44
N SER A 70 12.79 3.80 4.52
CA SER A 70 13.51 3.12 3.43
C SER A 70 12.54 2.28 2.56
N GLY A 71 13.06 1.77 1.45
CA GLY A 71 12.33 0.81 0.61
C GLY A 71 11.72 1.40 -0.67
N PHE A 72 12.28 2.49 -1.22
CA PHE A 72 11.70 3.15 -2.40
C PHE A 72 11.69 2.23 -3.62
N ASP A 73 12.85 1.70 -4.00
CA ASP A 73 12.99 0.85 -5.20
C ASP A 73 12.18 -0.44 -5.06
N GLU A 74 12.14 -1.03 -3.87
CA GLU A 74 11.32 -2.19 -3.57
C GLU A 74 9.83 -1.88 -3.70
N THR A 75 9.40 -0.68 -3.30
CA THR A 75 8.01 -0.25 -3.46
C THR A 75 7.65 -0.06 -4.94
N ILE A 76 8.54 0.55 -5.74
CA ILE A 76 8.33 0.71 -7.18
C ILE A 76 8.30 -0.66 -7.87
N LYS A 77 9.24 -1.55 -7.54
CA LYS A 77 9.23 -2.93 -8.05
C LYS A 77 7.95 -3.67 -7.68
N ALA A 78 7.47 -3.52 -6.45
CA ALA A 78 6.23 -4.13 -5.99
C ALA A 78 5.00 -3.60 -6.74
N LEU A 79 4.95 -2.31 -7.11
CA LEU A 79 3.89 -1.77 -7.97
C LEU A 79 3.81 -2.53 -9.29
N HIS A 80 4.96 -2.74 -9.95
CA HIS A 80 5.02 -3.48 -11.22
C HIS A 80 4.60 -4.95 -11.06
N ILE A 81 5.17 -5.66 -10.08
CA ILE A 81 4.82 -7.07 -9.80
C ILE A 81 3.31 -7.24 -9.57
N LEU A 82 2.70 -6.37 -8.77
CA LEU A 82 1.27 -6.44 -8.47
C LEU A 82 0.41 -6.08 -9.68
N SER A 83 0.86 -5.11 -10.49
CA SER A 83 0.21 -4.75 -11.76
C SER A 83 0.20 -5.94 -12.72
N ASP A 84 1.34 -6.60 -12.92
CA ASP A 84 1.46 -7.79 -13.77
C ASP A 84 0.61 -8.96 -13.27
N ALA A 85 0.43 -9.06 -11.95
CA ALA A 85 -0.48 -10.02 -11.34
C ALA A 85 -1.97 -9.62 -11.44
N TYR A 86 -2.30 -8.43 -11.94
CA TYR A 86 -3.64 -7.83 -11.98
C TYR A 86 -4.25 -7.66 -10.58
N ILE A 87 -3.43 -7.34 -9.58
CA ILE A 87 -3.87 -7.01 -8.22
C ILE A 87 -3.93 -5.48 -8.10
N PRO A 88 -5.10 -4.89 -7.83
CA PRO A 88 -5.23 -3.45 -7.66
C PRO A 88 -4.37 -2.90 -6.50
N THR A 89 -3.71 -1.77 -6.74
CA THR A 89 -2.77 -1.14 -5.80
C THR A 89 -3.19 0.27 -5.37
N SER A 90 -2.80 0.65 -4.17
CA SER A 90 -2.95 2.01 -3.63
C SER A 90 -1.70 2.38 -2.87
N ILE A 91 -1.47 3.67 -2.70
CA ILE A 91 -0.35 4.15 -1.90
C ILE A 91 -0.85 4.58 -0.52
N ASN A 92 -0.20 4.10 0.53
CA ASN A 92 -0.25 4.71 1.85
C ASN A 92 0.85 5.77 1.92
N TRP A 93 0.46 7.05 1.96
CA TRP A 93 1.36 8.18 2.06
C TRP A 93 1.17 8.88 3.41
N VAL A 94 2.21 8.90 4.23
CA VAL A 94 2.20 9.61 5.52
C VAL A 94 2.67 11.04 5.29
N ALA A 95 1.75 12.00 5.45
CA ALA A 95 2.01 13.41 5.26
C ALA A 95 2.95 13.94 6.35
N ASN A 96 4.00 14.65 5.95
CA ASN A 96 4.88 15.39 6.84
C ASN A 96 5.46 16.65 6.17
N HIS A 97 6.06 17.53 6.95
CA HIS A 97 6.61 18.79 6.44
C HIS A 97 7.71 18.60 5.37
N GLY A 98 8.43 17.47 5.41
CA GLY A 98 9.50 17.16 4.45
C GLY A 98 9.01 16.62 3.10
N ASN A 99 7.77 16.13 2.99
CA ASN A 99 7.25 15.54 1.76
C ASN A 99 5.98 16.20 1.20
N VAL A 100 5.32 17.09 1.94
CA VAL A 100 4.02 17.65 1.51
C VAL A 100 4.10 18.41 0.19
N SER A 101 5.20 19.12 -0.08
CA SER A 101 5.43 19.83 -1.35
C SER A 101 5.65 18.89 -2.55
N ASP A 102 5.92 17.61 -2.29
CA ASP A 102 6.14 16.57 -3.29
C ASP A 102 4.85 15.84 -3.69
N LEU A 103 3.74 16.02 -2.95
CA LEU A 103 2.48 15.33 -3.20
C LEU A 103 2.00 15.41 -4.67
N PRO A 104 2.07 16.56 -5.38
CA PRO A 104 1.69 16.60 -6.81
C PRO A 104 2.53 15.67 -7.70
N LYS A 105 3.83 15.50 -7.40
CA LYS A 105 4.71 14.59 -8.14
C LYS A 105 4.44 13.13 -7.78
N LEU A 106 4.13 12.86 -6.52
CA LEU A 106 3.70 11.53 -6.08
C LEU A 106 2.39 11.11 -6.77
N ILE A 107 1.44 12.04 -6.93
CA ILE A 107 0.21 11.82 -7.68
C ILE A 107 0.52 11.43 -9.14
N ASN A 108 1.42 12.14 -9.81
CA ASN A 108 1.81 11.80 -11.18
C ASN A 108 2.51 10.43 -11.26
N LEU A 109 3.36 10.09 -10.29
CA LEU A 109 3.99 8.78 -10.18
C LEU A 109 2.94 7.68 -9.99
N ALA A 110 1.96 7.90 -9.12
CA ALA A 110 0.85 6.98 -8.88
C ALA A 110 0.04 6.71 -10.15
N LYS A 111 -0.33 7.77 -10.88
CA LYS A 111 -1.02 7.68 -12.19
C LYS A 111 -0.21 6.89 -13.21
N SER A 112 1.09 7.14 -13.29
CA SER A 112 1.99 6.44 -14.23
C SER A 112 2.15 4.94 -13.93
N ASN A 113 1.71 4.49 -12.74
CA ASN A 113 1.77 3.10 -12.29
C ASN A 113 0.36 2.49 -12.06
N ASP A 114 -0.69 3.09 -12.62
CA ASP A 114 -2.08 2.63 -12.52
C ASP A 114 -2.62 2.43 -11.09
N VAL A 115 -2.04 3.15 -10.13
CA VAL A 115 -2.46 3.15 -8.72
C VAL A 115 -3.84 3.80 -8.60
N LYS A 116 -4.81 3.13 -7.97
CA LYS A 116 -6.21 3.64 -7.98
C LYS A 116 -6.48 4.77 -6.99
N TYR A 117 -5.79 4.79 -5.84
CA TYR A 117 -5.96 5.84 -4.84
C TYR A 117 -4.72 6.01 -3.98
N ILE A 118 -4.60 7.19 -3.37
CA ILE A 118 -3.60 7.51 -2.35
C ILE A 118 -4.36 7.76 -1.04
N SER A 119 -4.05 6.96 -0.02
CA SER A 119 -4.51 7.21 1.35
C SER A 119 -3.60 8.25 1.99
N LEU A 120 -4.14 9.42 2.32
CA LEU A 120 -3.42 10.42 3.08
C LEU A 120 -3.53 10.08 4.57
N LEU A 121 -2.39 9.76 5.16
CA LEU A 121 -2.28 9.41 6.57
C LEU A 121 -1.61 10.54 7.33
N SER A 122 -2.18 10.90 8.48
CA SER A 122 -1.54 11.84 9.40
C SER A 122 -0.30 11.21 10.04
N ASN A 123 0.75 12.00 10.22
CA ASN A 123 1.87 11.60 11.05
C ASN A 123 1.37 11.51 12.51
N LYS A 124 1.28 10.28 13.04
CA LYS A 124 0.87 10.07 14.43
C LYS A 124 1.97 10.57 15.36
N LYS A 125 1.82 11.78 15.90
CA LYS A 125 2.53 12.16 17.12
C LYS A 125 1.98 11.33 18.29
N SER A 126 2.80 11.06 19.30
CA SER A 126 2.46 10.18 20.42
C SER A 126 1.12 10.54 21.08
N ASN A 127 0.24 9.54 21.17
CA ASN A 127 -0.90 9.33 22.08
C ASN A 127 -2.12 10.27 22.13
N SER A 128 -2.26 11.35 21.35
CA SER A 128 -3.46 12.21 21.45
C SER A 128 -4.34 12.33 20.20
N ASP A 129 -3.86 11.99 19.00
CA ASP A 129 -4.54 12.45 17.79
C ASP A 129 -5.30 11.31 17.08
N LYS A 130 -6.60 11.54 16.84
CA LYS A 130 -7.45 10.67 16.03
C LYS A 130 -6.89 10.62 14.60
N ALA A 131 -6.74 9.41 14.06
CA ALA A 131 -6.30 9.22 12.68
C ALA A 131 -7.31 9.87 11.73
N LEU A 132 -6.88 10.89 10.99
CA LEU A 132 -7.63 11.40 9.85
C LEU A 132 -7.19 10.57 8.64
N ILE A 133 -8.08 9.71 8.15
CA ILE A 133 -7.90 9.00 6.88
C ILE A 133 -8.69 9.80 5.86
N LEU A 134 -7.99 10.55 5.01
CA LEU A 134 -8.61 11.16 3.84
C LEU A 134 -8.31 10.24 2.64
N ILE A 135 -9.34 9.58 2.13
CA ILE A 135 -9.25 8.82 0.87
C ILE A 135 -9.55 9.82 -0.24
N MET A 136 -8.57 10.11 -1.09
CA MET A 136 -8.85 10.81 -2.34
C MET A 136 -9.31 9.75 -3.34
N GLU A 137 -10.60 9.75 -3.65
CA GLU A 137 -11.18 8.91 -4.71
C GLU A 137 -11.04 9.61 -6.07
N GLU A 138 -10.67 8.82 -7.07
CA GLU A 138 -10.42 9.15 -8.49
C GLU A 138 -9.16 9.96 -8.78
N LEU A 139 -8.10 9.24 -9.21
CA LEU A 139 -6.92 9.75 -9.89
C LEU A 139 -7.10 9.73 -11.41
#